data_AF-A0A7Y3PCH3-F1
#
_entry.id   AF-A0A7Y3PCH3-F1
#
_cell.length_a   1.000
_cell.length_b   1.000
_cell.length_c   1.000
_cell.angle_alpha   90.00
_cell.angle_beta   90.00
_cell.angle_gamma   90.00
#
_symmetry.space_group_name_H-M   'P 1'
#
loop_
_entity.id
_entity.type
_entity.pdbx_description
1 polymer ?
#
loop_
_entity_poly.entity_id
_entity_poly.type
_entity_poly.pdbx_seq_one_letter_code
_entity_poly.pdbx_strand_id
1 'polypeptide(L)'
;MTLLVEQSNSRAWSDEQMEVLFAEGFPKFITADLAVKEYVGRVREYFPHFDVMLIDEYDTPVATGWGVPISWLGDVADLPSSFADVLRRAIEVHDSGVEANTFVICGAVVGPGRKGTGTATELRVHSKLDWTM
;
A
#
# COMPACT_ATOMS: atom_id res chain seq x y z
N MET A 1 13.79 19.44 -1.24
CA MET A 1 12.42 19.04 -1.63
C MET A 1 11.87 18.24 -0.48
N THR A 2 10.88 18.78 0.21
CA THR A 2 10.29 18.12 1.38
C THR A 2 9.09 17.33 0.91
N LEU A 3 9.03 16.06 1.28
CA LEU A 3 7.87 15.22 1.07
C LEU A 3 7.21 15.00 2.41
N LEU A 4 5.90 15.15 2.43
CA LEU A 4 5.07 14.86 3.59
C LEU A 4 4.34 13.54 3.35
N VAL A 5 4.13 12.78 4.42
CA VAL A 5 3.50 11.46 4.36
C VAL A 5 2.26 11.45 5.21
N GLU A 6 1.16 11.03 4.59
CA GLU A 6 -0.14 10.89 5.25
C GLU A 6 -0.75 9.53 4.94
N GLN A 7 -1.69 9.10 5.76
CA GLN A 7 -2.60 8.03 5.38
C GLN A 7 -3.43 8.51 4.18
N SER A 8 -3.62 7.66 3.18
CA SER A 8 -4.32 8.07 1.95
C SER A 8 -5.77 8.46 2.20
N ASN A 9 -6.37 8.00 3.30
CA ASN A 9 -7.71 8.32 3.76
C ASN A 9 -7.78 9.47 4.79
N SER A 10 -6.67 10.18 5.05
CA SER A 10 -6.63 11.31 5.99
C SER A 10 -7.60 12.43 5.60
N ARG A 11 -7.84 12.60 4.30
CA ARG A 11 -8.72 13.59 3.69
C ARG A 11 -9.20 13.12 2.31
N ALA A 12 -10.17 13.84 1.75
CA ALA A 12 -10.60 13.63 0.37
C ALA A 12 -9.59 14.25 -0.61
N TRP A 13 -9.26 13.51 -1.66
CA TRP A 13 -8.48 13.98 -2.81
C TRP A 13 -9.41 14.37 -3.95
N SER A 14 -9.07 15.41 -4.71
CA SER A 14 -9.85 15.76 -5.89
C SER A 14 -9.65 14.71 -7.00
N ASP A 15 -10.66 14.55 -7.85
CA ASP A 15 -10.57 13.66 -9.01
C ASP A 15 -9.39 14.04 -9.91
N GLU A 16 -9.12 15.34 -10.09
CA GLU A 16 -7.99 15.86 -10.87
C GLU A 16 -6.63 15.42 -10.29
N GLN A 17 -6.45 15.50 -8.96
CA GLN A 17 -5.21 15.04 -8.31
C GLN A 17 -5.00 13.54 -8.50
N MET A 18 -6.06 12.75 -8.40
CA MET A 18 -6.01 11.30 -8.55
C MET A 18 -5.79 10.89 -10.00
N GLU A 19 -6.42 11.58 -10.95
CA GLU A 19 -6.20 11.39 -12.38
C GLU A 19 -4.74 11.65 -12.75
N VAL A 20 -4.12 12.71 -12.23
CA VAL A 20 -2.70 12.99 -12.46
C VAL A 20 -1.80 11.90 -11.88
N LEU A 21 -2.07 11.46 -10.65
CA LEU A 21 -1.29 10.41 -9.98
C LEU A 21 -1.39 9.07 -10.71
N PHE A 22 -2.58 8.71 -11.20
CA PHE A 22 -2.86 7.45 -11.89
C PHE A 22 -2.91 7.59 -13.41
N ALA A 23 -2.39 8.68 -13.99
CA ALA A 23 -2.51 8.96 -15.43
C ALA A 23 -1.88 7.87 -16.31
N GLU A 24 -0.81 7.21 -15.83
CA GLU A 24 -0.19 6.07 -16.51
C GLU A 24 -0.81 4.70 -16.15
N GLY A 25 -1.88 4.73 -15.36
CA GLY A 25 -2.67 3.57 -14.98
C GLY A 25 -2.18 2.87 -13.72
N PHE A 26 -3.13 2.23 -13.03
CA PHE A 26 -2.85 1.24 -12.01
C PHE A 26 -2.62 -0.12 -12.69
N PRO A 27 -1.73 -0.98 -12.16
CA PRO A 27 -1.52 -2.29 -12.76
C PRO A 27 -2.82 -3.09 -12.83
N LYS A 28 -3.18 -3.56 -14.04
CA LYS A 28 -4.46 -4.23 -14.32
C LYS A 28 -4.70 -5.47 -13.44
N PHE A 29 -3.66 -6.11 -12.92
CA PHE A 29 -3.81 -7.29 -12.07
C PHE A 29 -4.43 -7.00 -10.70
N ILE A 30 -4.30 -5.77 -10.18
CA ILE A 30 -4.92 -5.40 -8.89
C ILE A 30 -6.42 -5.13 -9.04
N THR A 31 -6.85 -4.64 -10.21
CA THR A 31 -8.26 -4.37 -10.50
C THR A 31 -8.99 -5.54 -11.16
N ALA A 32 -8.26 -6.54 -11.68
CA ALA A 32 -8.82 -7.70 -12.38
C ALA A 32 -9.23 -8.87 -11.49
N ASP A 33 -8.68 -8.99 -10.27
CA ASP A 33 -9.04 -10.08 -9.36
C ASP A 33 -10.34 -9.77 -8.62
N LEU A 34 -11.40 -10.51 -8.94
CA LEU A 34 -12.72 -10.34 -8.32
C LEU A 34 -12.73 -10.79 -6.84
N ALA A 35 -11.85 -11.72 -6.44
CA ALA A 35 -11.75 -12.20 -5.06
C ALA A 35 -11.09 -11.16 -4.15
N VAL A 36 -10.25 -10.27 -4.70
CA VAL A 36 -9.69 -9.13 -3.97
C VAL A 36 -10.79 -8.22 -3.42
N LYS A 37 -11.91 -8.06 -4.13
CA LYS A 37 -13.02 -7.23 -3.65
C LYS A 37 -13.61 -7.70 -2.33
N GLU A 38 -13.52 -8.99 -2.02
CA GLU A 38 -14.02 -9.57 -0.77
C GLU A 38 -13.15 -9.15 0.43
N TYR A 39 -11.84 -8.96 0.23
CA TYR A 39 -10.88 -8.73 1.31
C TYR A 39 -10.35 -7.30 1.38
N VAL A 40 -10.24 -6.60 0.24
CA VAL A 40 -9.61 -5.28 0.16
C VAL A 40 -10.30 -4.23 1.02
N GLY A 41 -11.62 -4.31 1.17
CA GLY A 41 -12.38 -3.40 2.05
C GLY A 41 -11.98 -3.55 3.50
N ARG A 42 -11.95 -4.79 4.00
CA ARG A 42 -11.52 -5.12 5.37
C ARG A 42 -10.06 -4.79 5.61
N VAL A 43 -9.19 -5.10 4.66
CA VAL A 43 -7.76 -4.75 4.74
C VAL A 43 -7.56 -3.24 4.89
N ARG A 44 -8.29 -2.42 4.14
CA ARG A 44 -8.23 -0.95 4.27
C ARG A 44 -8.76 -0.45 5.60
N GLU A 45 -9.74 -1.15 6.18
CA GLU A 45 -10.29 -0.83 7.50
C GLU A 45 -9.33 -1.22 8.63
N TYR A 46 -8.70 -2.39 8.53
CA TYR A 46 -7.80 -2.92 9.56
C TYR A 46 -6.41 -2.30 9.50
N PHE A 47 -5.95 -1.94 8.31
CA PHE A 47 -4.58 -1.47 8.07
C PHE A 47 -4.50 -0.09 7.40
N PRO A 48 -5.26 0.93 7.86
CA PRO A 48 -5.25 2.25 7.24
C PRO A 48 -3.87 2.93 7.34
N HIS A 49 -3.10 2.60 8.38
CA HIS A 49 -1.74 3.10 8.60
C HIS A 49 -0.74 2.65 7.53
N PHE A 50 -1.06 1.59 6.78
CA PHE A 50 -0.19 1.05 5.74
C PHE A 50 -0.56 1.50 4.34
N ASP A 51 -1.65 2.26 4.19
CA ASP A 51 -2.08 2.89 2.94
C ASP A 51 -1.71 4.38 3.00
N VAL A 52 -0.63 4.76 2.31
CA VAL A 52 0.01 6.06 2.45
C VAL A 52 0.06 6.85 1.14
N MET A 53 0.10 8.17 1.29
CA MET A 53 0.27 9.15 0.24
C MET A 53 1.53 9.98 0.52
N LEU A 54 2.38 10.15 -0.51
CA LEU A 54 3.44 11.15 -0.52
C LEU A 54 2.93 12.42 -1.18
N ILE A 55 3.13 13.53 -0.49
CA ILE A 55 2.65 14.84 -0.86
C ILE A 55 3.85 15.78 -0.97
N ASP A 56 3.88 16.62 -2.00
CA ASP A 56 4.89 17.67 -2.10
C ASP A 56 4.49 18.97 -1.39
N GLU A 57 5.39 19.96 -1.45
CA GLU A 57 5.21 21.28 -0.85
C GLU A 57 4.02 22.09 -1.41
N TYR A 58 3.44 21.68 -2.54
CA TYR A 58 2.27 22.30 -3.16
C TYR A 58 0.98 21.52 -2.90
N ASP A 59 0.98 20.64 -1.89
CA ASP A 59 -0.18 19.83 -1.52
C ASP A 59 -0.61 18.83 -2.61
N THR A 60 0.32 18.46 -3.50
CA THR A 60 0.05 17.58 -4.63
C THR A 60 0.48 16.14 -4.33
N PRO A 61 -0.40 15.13 -4.55
CA PRO A 61 -0.03 13.72 -4.53
C PRO A 61 1.02 13.40 -5.59
N VAL A 62 2.16 12.86 -5.14
CA VAL A 62 3.29 12.55 -6.03
C VAL A 62 3.61 11.06 -6.08
N ALA A 63 3.19 10.31 -5.06
CA ALA A 63 3.23 8.87 -5.03
C ALA A 63 2.26 8.33 -3.98
N THR A 64 1.83 7.09 -4.15
CA THR A 64 1.05 6.37 -3.14
C THR A 64 1.55 4.94 -3.04
N GLY A 65 1.40 4.33 -1.89
CA GLY A 65 1.71 2.93 -1.70
C GLY A 65 0.87 2.33 -0.59
N TRP A 66 0.58 1.04 -0.73
CA TRP A 66 -0.09 0.30 0.31
C TRP A 66 0.42 -1.13 0.40
N GLY A 67 0.25 -1.72 1.57
CA GLY A 67 0.64 -3.11 1.82
C GLY A 67 -0.04 -3.66 3.06
N VAL A 68 0.24 -4.93 3.34
CA VAL A 68 -0.34 -5.63 4.48
C VAL A 68 0.69 -6.46 5.23
N PRO A 69 0.55 -6.58 6.56
CA PRO A 69 1.37 -7.47 7.35
C PRO A 69 0.83 -8.90 7.24
N ILE A 70 1.72 -9.88 7.16
CA ILE A 70 1.39 -11.30 7.21
C ILE A 70 2.35 -12.03 8.14
N SER A 71 1.93 -13.18 8.64
CA SER A 71 2.83 -14.18 9.21
C SER A 71 3.29 -15.10 8.09
N TRP A 72 4.59 -15.20 7.88
CA TRP A 72 5.19 -16.11 6.91
C TRP A 72 6.36 -16.84 7.55
N LEU A 73 6.46 -18.14 7.29
CA LEU A 73 7.51 -18.98 7.88
C LEU A 73 8.88 -18.83 7.18
N GLY A 74 8.98 -18.02 6.13
CA GLY A 74 10.21 -17.86 5.33
C GLY A 74 10.42 -18.97 4.30
N ASP A 75 9.47 -19.91 4.17
CA ASP A 75 9.50 -20.99 3.18
C ASP A 75 8.63 -20.64 1.97
N VAL A 76 9.14 -20.90 0.76
CA VAL A 76 8.40 -20.78 -0.50
C VAL A 76 7.13 -21.61 -0.47
N ALA A 77 7.13 -22.78 0.19
CA ALA A 77 5.96 -23.63 0.30
C ALA A 77 4.82 -23.02 1.16
N ASP A 78 5.15 -22.08 2.05
CA ASP A 78 4.17 -21.33 2.86
C ASP A 78 3.82 -19.96 2.25
N LEU A 79 4.39 -19.58 1.11
CA LEU A 79 3.98 -18.33 0.46
C LEU A 79 2.51 -18.40 0.02
N PRO A 80 1.73 -17.32 0.24
CA PRO A 80 0.40 -17.22 -0.32
C PRO A 80 0.42 -17.44 -1.84
N SER A 81 -0.44 -18.35 -2.32
CA SER A 81 -0.49 -18.75 -3.74
C SER A 81 -1.07 -17.68 -4.66
N SER A 82 -1.81 -16.72 -4.10
CA SER A 82 -2.49 -15.67 -4.84
C SER A 82 -2.46 -14.34 -4.06
N PHE A 83 -2.76 -13.25 -4.76
CA PHE A 83 -2.88 -11.95 -4.11
C PHE A 83 -4.07 -11.92 -3.13
N ALA A 84 -5.18 -12.58 -3.45
CA ALA A 84 -6.30 -12.75 -2.53
C ALA A 84 -5.87 -13.52 -1.24
N ASP A 85 -5.03 -14.55 -1.36
CA ASP A 85 -4.49 -15.28 -0.19
C ASP A 85 -3.63 -14.40 0.72
N VAL A 86 -2.87 -13.46 0.15
CA VAL A 86 -2.12 -12.46 0.93
C VAL A 86 -3.08 -11.65 1.79
N LEU A 87 -4.16 -11.13 1.19
CA LEU A 87 -5.15 -10.30 1.90
C LEU A 87 -5.91 -11.11 2.96
N ARG A 88 -6.32 -12.34 2.63
CA ARG A 88 -6.95 -13.25 3.59
C ARG A 88 -6.03 -13.50 4.79
N ARG A 89 -4.76 -13.80 4.54
CA ARG A 89 -3.79 -14.07 5.62
C ARG A 89 -3.53 -12.84 6.49
N ALA A 90 -3.52 -11.64 5.91
CA ALA A 90 -3.40 -10.41 6.69
C ALA A 90 -4.60 -10.21 7.63
N ILE A 91 -5.81 -10.50 7.16
CA ILE A 91 -7.03 -10.48 7.99
C ILE A 91 -6.93 -11.52 9.10
N GLU A 92 -6.48 -12.74 8.82
CA GLU A 92 -6.31 -13.80 9.82
C GLU A 92 -5.31 -13.41 10.91
N VAL A 93 -4.19 -12.79 10.54
CA VAL A 93 -3.18 -12.27 11.49
C VAL A 93 -3.80 -11.23 12.42
N HIS A 94 -4.55 -10.28 11.87
CA HIS A 94 -5.27 -9.29 12.66
C HIS A 94 -6.31 -9.93 13.60
N ASP A 95 -7.15 -10.82 13.08
CA ASP A 95 -8.26 -11.42 13.83
C ASP A 95 -7.78 -12.41 14.91
N SER A 96 -6.66 -13.11 14.67
CA SER A 96 -6.08 -14.06 15.63
C SER A 96 -5.12 -13.41 16.63
N GLY A 97 -4.71 -12.16 16.40
CA GLY A 97 -3.70 -11.47 17.21
C GLY A 97 -2.31 -12.08 17.10
N VAL A 98 -2.05 -12.92 16.09
CA VAL A 98 -0.72 -13.45 15.81
C VAL A 98 0.18 -12.31 15.36
N GLU A 99 1.42 -12.30 15.83
CA GLU A 99 2.39 -11.28 15.45
C GLU A 99 2.80 -11.46 13.98
N ALA A 100 2.68 -10.39 13.20
CA ALA A 100 3.13 -10.40 11.82
C ALA A 100 4.65 -10.21 11.76
N ASN A 101 5.31 -11.02 10.92
CA ASN A 101 6.76 -10.98 10.77
C ASN A 101 7.21 -10.57 9.36
N THR A 102 6.27 -10.36 8.44
CA THR A 102 6.53 -10.07 7.03
C THR A 102 5.54 -9.02 6.55
N PHE A 103 6.00 -8.07 5.71
CA PHE A 103 5.12 -7.09 5.07
C PHE A 103 5.14 -7.24 3.57
N VAL A 104 3.96 -7.30 2.97
CA VAL A 104 3.77 -7.44 1.53
C VAL A 104 3.33 -6.10 0.96
N ILE A 105 4.14 -5.53 0.06
CA ILE A 105 3.76 -4.34 -0.70
C ILE A 105 2.75 -4.78 -1.77
N CYS A 106 1.51 -4.32 -1.63
CA CYS A 106 0.41 -4.71 -2.50
C CYS A 106 0.30 -3.80 -3.73
N GLY A 107 0.67 -2.53 -3.60
CA GLY A 107 0.73 -1.61 -4.72
C GLY A 107 1.53 -0.37 -4.37
N ALA A 108 2.23 0.16 -5.37
CA ALA A 108 2.92 1.44 -5.28
C ALA A 108 2.85 2.14 -6.63
N VAL A 109 2.55 3.43 -6.62
CA VAL A 109 2.49 4.28 -7.82
C VAL A 109 3.28 5.54 -7.56
N VAL A 110 4.10 5.92 -8.53
CA VAL A 110 4.80 7.21 -8.57
C VAL A 110 4.24 7.97 -9.75
N GLY A 111 3.81 9.22 -9.49
CA GLY A 111 3.27 10.11 -10.50
C GLY A 111 4.24 10.28 -11.68
N PRO A 112 3.74 10.39 -12.92
CA PRO A 112 4.55 10.46 -14.14
C PRO A 112 5.70 11.48 -14.08
N GLY A 113 5.42 12.70 -13.60
CA GLY A 113 6.39 13.79 -13.49
C GLY A 113 7.46 13.60 -12.41
N ARG A 114 7.40 12.50 -11.65
CA ARG A 114 8.25 12.25 -10.46
C ARG A 114 9.01 10.92 -10.55
N LYS A 115 8.97 10.27 -11.71
CA LYS A 115 9.78 9.07 -12.00
C LYS A 115 11.25 9.45 -12.19
N GLY A 116 12.15 8.55 -11.78
CA GLY A 116 13.59 8.77 -11.91
C GLY A 116 14.21 9.77 -10.91
N THR A 117 13.41 10.38 -10.02
CA THR A 117 13.89 11.36 -9.03
C THR A 117 14.14 10.79 -7.64
N GLY A 118 14.07 9.46 -7.47
CA GLY A 118 14.21 8.80 -6.16
C GLY A 118 12.94 8.76 -5.30
N THR A 119 11.78 9.23 -5.82
CA THR A 119 10.50 9.27 -5.07
C THR A 119 10.05 7.89 -4.55
N ALA A 120 10.38 6.80 -5.25
CA ALA A 120 10.11 5.44 -4.77
C ALA A 120 10.91 5.06 -3.51
N THR A 121 12.13 5.60 -3.38
CA THR A 121 12.95 5.42 -2.18
C THR A 121 12.31 6.14 -0.99
N GLU A 122 11.81 7.35 -1.20
CA GLU A 122 11.11 8.12 -0.17
C GLU A 122 9.83 7.41 0.29
N LEU A 123 9.09 6.78 -0.63
CA LEU A 123 7.90 6.00 -0.30
C LEU A 123 8.23 4.82 0.61
N ARG A 124 9.32 4.10 0.30
CA ARG A 124 9.85 3.00 1.13
C ARG A 124 10.37 3.48 2.50
N VAL A 125 10.99 4.66 2.56
CA VAL A 125 11.57 5.21 3.80
C VAL A 125 10.49 5.71 4.74
N HIS A 126 9.38 6.24 4.21
CA HIS A 126 8.29 6.75 5.03
C HIS A 126 7.17 5.75 5.28
N SER A 127 7.11 4.65 4.51
CA SER A 127 6.44 3.42 4.97
C SER A 127 7.23 2.73 6.10
N LYS A 128 8.01 3.49 6.91
CA LYS A 128 8.60 3.05 8.18
C LYS A 128 7.45 2.75 9.14
N LEU A 129 6.87 1.59 8.94
CA LEU A 129 6.20 0.83 9.97
C LEU A 129 7.25 0.64 11.06
N ASP A 130 6.99 1.08 12.28
CA ASP A 130 7.90 0.87 13.40
C ASP A 130 8.03 -0.66 13.61
N TRP A 131 9.15 -1.23 13.16
CA TRP A 131 9.46 -2.67 13.25
C TRP A 131 10.01 -3.06 14.63
N THR A 132 9.61 -2.32 15.67
CA THR A 132 9.92 -2.62 17.06
C THR A 132 8.62 -2.69 17.85
N MET A 133 7.92 -3.82 17.73
CA MET A 133 7.32 -4.50 18.88
C MET A 133 7.74 -5.96 18.81
#